data_AF-A0AAD5PA38-F1
#
_entry.id   AF-A0AAD5PA38-F1
#
_cell.length_a   1.000
_cell.length_b   1.000
_cell.length_c   1.000
_cell.angle_alpha   90.00
_cell.angle_beta   90.00
_cell.angle_gamma   90.00
#
_symmetry.space_group_name_H-M   'P 1'
#
loop_
_entity.id
_entity.type
_entity.pdbx_description
1 polymer ?
#
loop_
_entity_poly.entity_id
_entity_poly.type
_entity_poly.pdbx_seq_one_letter_code
_entity_poly.pdbx_strand_id
1 'polypeptide(L)'
;MILNNNKISIASINCNGLLHQNKNQLIRHLRTQQAHIITIQESHANNIEKEQRLHNTFCATQSFWTAHCGIVALSSDINLTQLKIYNDHRHILFRVEHTRNDFQPFFLL
;
A
#
# COMPACT_ATOMS: atom_id res chain seq x y z
N MET A 1 -25.21 -20.15 -0.22
CA MET A 1 -24.86 -19.37 0.98
C MET A 1 -23.73 -18.44 0.60
N ILE A 2 -24.04 -17.19 0.21
CA ILE A 2 -23.03 -16.22 -0.20
C ILE A 2 -22.59 -15.51 1.08
N LEU A 3 -21.41 -15.87 1.60
CA LEU A 3 -20.76 -15.15 2.69
C LEU A 3 -20.07 -13.92 2.08
N ASN A 4 -20.80 -12.82 1.98
CA ASN A 4 -20.20 -11.50 1.73
C ASN A 4 -19.42 -11.08 2.97
N ASN A 5 -18.17 -11.50 3.06
CA ASN A 5 -17.26 -11.04 4.08
C ASN A 5 -16.64 -9.72 3.57
N ASN A 6 -17.42 -8.64 3.58
CA ASN A 6 -17.04 -7.29 3.11
C ASN A 6 -16.02 -6.63 4.06
N LYS A 7 -14.95 -7.34 4.41
CA LYS A 7 -13.92 -6.91 5.35
C LYS A 7 -12.68 -6.60 4.56
N ILE A 8 -12.43 -5.31 4.35
CA ILE A 8 -11.11 -4.87 3.91
C ILE A 8 -10.14 -4.96 5.09
N SER A 9 -8.98 -5.57 4.86
CA SER A 9 -7.88 -5.62 5.82
C SER A 9 -6.80 -4.64 5.38
N ILE A 10 -6.43 -3.71 6.26
CA ILE A 10 -5.43 -2.69 6.01
C ILE A 10 -4.35 -2.81 7.07
N ALA A 11 -3.10 -2.94 6.66
CA ALA A 11 -1.94 -2.89 7.54
C ALA A 11 -1.26 -1.52 7.44
N SER A 12 -0.66 -1.06 8.55
CA SER A 12 0.17 0.13 8.57
C SER A 12 1.47 -0.16 9.28
N ILE A 13 2.60 0.29 8.71
CA ILE A 13 3.92 0.04 9.29
C ILE A 13 4.89 1.18 8.99
N ASN A 14 5.47 1.73 10.06
CA ASN A 14 6.66 2.56 9.93
C ASN A 14 7.88 1.64 9.79
N CYS A 15 8.58 1.78 8.68
CA CYS A 15 9.65 0.89 8.33
C CYS A 15 11.04 1.43 8.65
N ASN A 16 11.24 2.69 9.05
CA ASN A 16 12.56 3.29 9.28
C ASN A 16 13.60 2.86 8.21
N GLY A 17 13.23 3.04 6.94
CA GLY A 17 13.98 2.70 5.73
C GLY A 17 13.82 1.27 5.23
N LEU A 18 12.91 1.04 4.28
CA LEU A 18 12.53 -0.30 3.79
C LEU A 18 13.63 -1.03 2.98
N LEU A 19 14.67 -0.32 2.54
CA LEU A 19 15.66 -0.84 1.58
C LEU A 19 16.92 -1.47 2.20
N HIS A 20 17.01 -1.53 3.53
CA HIS A 20 18.11 -2.21 4.21
C HIS A 20 18.01 -3.74 4.05
N GLN A 21 19.17 -4.42 3.97
CA GLN A 21 19.30 -5.79 3.44
C GLN A 21 18.46 -6.90 4.11
N ASN A 22 17.96 -6.69 5.33
CA ASN A 22 17.15 -7.68 6.07
C ASN A 22 15.63 -7.56 5.85
N LYS A 23 15.14 -6.60 5.07
CA LYS A 23 13.70 -6.29 5.01
C LYS A 23 12.90 -7.09 3.99
N ASN A 24 13.54 -7.92 3.16
CA ASN A 24 12.83 -8.91 2.34
C ASN A 24 12.04 -9.92 3.21
N GLN A 25 12.56 -10.26 4.40
CA GLN A 25 11.85 -11.12 5.36
C GLN A 25 10.63 -10.40 5.94
N LEU A 26 10.75 -9.11 6.24
CA LEU A 26 9.64 -8.27 6.68
C LEU A 26 8.56 -8.18 5.61
N ILE A 27 8.92 -7.89 4.36
CA ILE A 27 7.95 -7.82 3.25
C ILE A 27 7.24 -9.17 3.06
N ARG A 28 7.96 -10.28 3.13
CA ARG A 28 7.35 -11.63 3.09
C ARG A 28 6.39 -11.85 4.26
N HIS A 29 6.79 -11.47 5.47
CA HIS A 29 5.93 -11.58 6.64
C HIS A 29 4.66 -10.73 6.51
N LEU A 30 4.78 -9.47 6.06
CA LEU A 30 3.64 -8.59 5.82
C LEU A 30 2.67 -9.19 4.78
N ARG A 31 3.20 -9.83 3.73
CA ARG A 31 2.38 -10.54 2.74
C ARG A 31 1.62 -11.73 3.32
N THR A 32 2.11 -12.36 4.39
CA THR A 32 1.38 -13.45 5.06
C THR A 32 0.21 -12.99 5.93
N GLN A 33 0.10 -11.70 6.24
CA GLN A 33 -0.96 -11.15 7.11
C GLN A 33 -2.32 -10.97 6.43
N GLN A 34 -2.49 -11.40 5.18
CA GLN A 34 -3.75 -11.28 4.43
C GLN A 34 -4.29 -9.83 4.36
N ALA A 35 -3.39 -8.84 4.39
CA ALA A 35 -3.75 -7.45 4.17
C ALA A 35 -4.08 -7.22 2.69
N HIS A 36 -5.14 -6.46 2.43
CA HIS A 36 -5.50 -6.01 1.08
C HIS A 36 -4.70 -4.77 0.68
N ILE A 37 -4.44 -3.90 1.67
CA ILE A 37 -3.67 -2.67 1.52
C ILE A 37 -2.62 -2.62 2.63
N ILE A 38 -1.41 -2.18 2.29
CA ILE A 38 -0.35 -1.86 3.25
C ILE A 38 0.03 -0.40 3.07
N THR A 39 -0.01 0.37 4.16
CA THR A 39 0.55 1.72 4.23
C THR A 39 1.91 1.67 4.91
N ILE A 40 2.88 2.39 4.35
CA ILE A 40 4.28 2.33 4.74
C ILE A 40 4.76 3.74 5.00
N GLN A 41 5.32 3.99 6.19
CA GLN A 41 6.03 5.23 6.51
C GLN A 41 7.54 4.98 6.58
N GLU A 42 8.30 6.06 6.40
CA GLU A 42 9.77 6.06 6.33
C GLU A 42 10.29 5.04 5.30
N SER A 43 9.69 5.00 4.10
CA SER A 43 10.04 4.01 3.06
C SER A 43 11.44 4.24 2.47
N HIS A 44 11.85 5.51 2.35
CA HIS A 44 13.03 5.98 1.61
C HIS A 44 13.06 5.51 0.14
N ALA A 45 11.88 5.33 -0.46
CA ALA A 45 11.71 5.08 -1.89
C ALA A 45 11.93 6.40 -2.67
N ASN A 46 13.18 6.84 -2.74
CA ASN A 46 13.53 8.15 -3.28
C ASN A 46 13.89 8.15 -4.78
N ASN A 47 13.70 7.03 -5.48
CA ASN A 47 13.89 6.94 -6.93
C ASN A 47 13.04 5.83 -7.54
N ILE A 48 12.83 5.92 -8.85
CA ILE A 48 11.98 5.01 -9.63
C ILE A 48 12.45 3.54 -9.51
N GLU A 49 13.76 3.30 -9.50
CA GLU A 49 14.31 1.94 -9.39
C GLU A 49 13.92 1.28 -8.06
N LYS A 50 13.99 2.03 -6.96
CA LYS A 50 13.58 1.58 -5.63
C LYS A 50 12.08 1.36 -5.56
N GLU A 51 11.28 2.27 -6.11
CA GLU A 51 9.83 2.12 -6.17
C GLU A 51 9.43 0.85 -6.92
N GLN A 52 10.02 0.62 -8.09
CA GLN A 52 9.75 -0.55 -8.92
C GLN A 52 10.22 -1.85 -8.24
N ARG A 53 11.38 -1.82 -7.56
CA ARG A 53 11.84 -2.95 -6.74
C ARG A 53 10.86 -3.27 -5.62
N LEU A 54 10.34 -2.26 -4.92
CA LEU A 54 9.37 -2.47 -3.84
C LEU A 54 8.04 -3.01 -4.39
N HIS A 55 7.52 -2.41 -5.47
CA HIS A 55 6.33 -2.89 -6.18
C HIS A 55 6.43 -4.40 -6.48
N ASN A 56 7.54 -4.81 -7.08
CA ASN A 56 7.80 -6.21 -7.42
C ASN A 56 7.94 -7.11 -6.18
N THR A 57 8.63 -6.64 -5.14
CA THR A 57 8.88 -7.44 -3.92
C THR A 57 7.58 -7.68 -3.14
N PHE A 58 6.70 -6.68 -3.08
CA PHE A 58 5.36 -6.82 -2.52
C PHE A 58 4.42 -7.67 -3.39
N CYS A 59 4.75 -7.87 -4.68
CA CYS A 59 3.81 -8.37 -5.69
C CYS A 59 2.53 -7.52 -5.71
N ALA A 60 2.72 -6.19 -5.72
CA ALA A 60 1.64 -5.23 -5.66
C ALA A 60 0.83 -5.21 -6.96
N THR A 61 -0.48 -5.01 -6.85
CA THR A 61 -1.34 -4.72 -8.01
C THR A 61 -1.27 -3.24 -8.37
N GLN A 62 -1.27 -2.38 -7.36
CA GLN A 62 -0.98 -0.96 -7.45
C GLN A 62 -0.05 -0.57 -6.31
N SER A 63 0.88 0.33 -6.56
CA SER A 63 1.67 0.93 -5.50
C SER A 63 2.01 2.36 -5.85
N PHE A 64 1.97 3.22 -4.84
CA PHE A 64 2.35 4.62 -4.97
C PHE A 64 3.34 4.95 -3.88
N TRP A 65 4.33 5.74 -4.22
CA TRP A 65 5.45 6.02 -3.34
C TRP A 65 5.78 7.50 -3.38
N THR A 66 6.26 7.99 -2.24
CA THR A 66 7.04 9.21 -2.14
C THR A 66 8.38 8.87 -1.47
N ALA A 67 9.24 9.87 -1.33
CA ALA A 67 10.48 9.72 -0.56
C ALA A 67 10.24 9.30 0.91
N HIS A 68 9.06 9.54 1.47
CA HIS A 68 8.76 9.32 2.88
C HIS A 68 7.75 8.21 3.13
N CYS A 69 6.75 8.04 2.28
CA CYS A 69 5.67 7.10 2.52
C CYS A 69 5.32 6.33 1.25
N GLY A 70 4.51 5.29 1.40
CA GLY A 70 4.00 4.52 0.30
C GLY A 70 2.72 3.81 0.67
N ILE A 71 1.94 3.48 -0.35
CA ILE A 71 0.77 2.64 -0.23
C ILE A 71 0.89 1.52 -1.26
N VAL A 72 0.51 0.33 -0.84
CA VAL A 72 0.60 -0.89 -1.63
C VAL A 72 -0.73 -1.61 -1.59
N ALA A 73 -1.38 -1.77 -2.74
CA ALA A 73 -2.49 -2.70 -2.90
C ALA A 73 -1.93 -4.09 -3.24
N LEU A 74 -2.36 -5.10 -2.48
CA LEU A 74 -1.99 -6.51 -2.68
C LEU A 74 -3.12 -7.32 -3.35
N SER A 75 -4.33 -6.78 -3.40
CA SER A 75 -5.49 -7.40 -4.05
C SER A 75 -5.82 -6.68 -5.36
N SER A 76 -6.24 -7.45 -6.36
CA SER A 76 -6.76 -6.93 -7.64
C SER A 76 -8.18 -6.37 -7.51
N ASP A 77 -8.86 -6.66 -6.39
CA ASP A 77 -10.21 -6.17 -6.14
C ASP A 77 -10.22 -4.76 -5.54
N ILE A 78 -9.04 -4.20 -5.26
CA ILE A 78 -8.86 -2.84 -4.76
C ILE A 78 -8.37 -1.94 -5.88
N ASN A 79 -9.01 -0.78 -6.02
CA ASN A 79 -8.52 0.32 -6.84
C ASN A 79 -8.14 1.52 -5.94
N LEU A 80 -6.92 2.02 -6.12
CA LEU A 80 -6.36 3.17 -5.42
C LEU A 80 -6.25 4.36 -6.38
N THR A 81 -6.85 5.49 -6.00
CA THR A 81 -6.71 6.76 -6.73
C THR A 81 -6.06 7.80 -5.83
N GLN A 82 -4.89 8.30 -6.22
CA GLN A 82 -4.19 9.35 -5.48
C GLN A 82 -4.89 10.71 -5.62
N LEU A 83 -5.15 11.38 -4.50
CA LEU A 83 -5.65 12.75 -4.45
C LEU A 83 -4.48 13.69 -4.14
N LYS A 84 -4.14 14.56 -5.10
CA LYS A 84 -3.01 15.51 -5.00
C LYS A 84 -3.38 16.73 -4.15
N ILE A 85 -3.64 16.52 -2.87
CA ILE A 85 -4.03 17.58 -1.91
C ILE A 85 -2.81 18.14 -1.18
N TYR A 86 -1.84 17.28 -0.83
CA TYR A 86 -0.65 17.66 -0.08
C TYR A 86 0.58 17.76 -0.99
N ASN A 87 1.40 18.79 -0.76
CA ASN A 87 2.65 19.05 -1.49
C ASN A 87 3.91 18.72 -0.66
N ASP A 88 3.76 18.17 0.55
CA ASP A 88 4.88 17.99 1.50
C ASP A 88 5.63 16.65 1.34
N HIS A 89 5.18 15.80 0.42
CA HIS A 89 5.69 14.44 0.19
C HIS A 89 5.64 13.50 1.40
N ARG A 90 5.12 13.93 2.54
CA ARG A 90 5.00 13.17 3.79
C ARG A 90 3.60 12.61 3.98
N HIS A 91 2.61 13.25 3.37
CA HIS A 91 1.22 12.82 3.38
C HIS A 91 0.74 12.56 1.95
N ILE A 92 -0.02 11.50 1.77
CA ILE A 92 -0.61 11.13 0.48
C ILE A 92 -2.01 10.59 0.73
N LEU A 93 -3.01 11.34 0.29
CA LEU A 93 -4.40 10.91 0.43
C LEU A 93 -4.79 10.04 -0.76
N PHE A 94 -5.40 8.89 -0.48
CA PHE A 94 -5.95 8.00 -1.49
C PHE A 94 -7.44 7.82 -1.30
N ARG A 95 -8.16 7.79 -2.41
CA ARG A 95 -9.50 7.23 -2.48
C ARG A 95 -9.37 5.74 -2.75
N VAL A 96 -9.96 4.93 -1.89
CA VAL A 96 -9.96 3.46 -1.95
C VAL A 96 -11.33 3.00 -2.42
N GLU A 97 -11.35 2.16 -3.44
CA GLU A 97 -12.56 1.59 -4.02
C GLU A 97 -12.42 0.08 -4.18
N HIS A 98 -13.54 -0.63 -4.03
CA HIS A 98 -13.63 -2.02 -4.48
C HIS A 98 -14.02 -2.05 -5.96
N THR A 99 -13.35 -2.86 -6.78
CA THR A 99 -13.65 -2.96 -8.23
C THR A 99 -15.08 -3.44 -8.50
N ARG A 100 -15.70 -4.14 -7.55
CA ARG A 100 -17.09 -4.62 -7.61
C ARG A 100 -18.09 -3.81 -6.77
N ASN A 101 -17.64 -2.71 -6.16
CA ASN A 101 -18.46 -1.91 -5.23
C ASN A 101 -18.99 -2.69 -4.01
N ASP A 102 -18.23 -3.67 -3.52
CA ASP A 102 -18.62 -4.48 -2.35
C ASP A 102 -18.61 -3.65 -1.04
N PHE A 103 -17.95 -2.50 -1.03
CA PHE A 103 -18.03 -1.50 0.04
C PHE A 103 -18.05 -0.08 -0.52
N GLN A 104 -18.57 0.85 0.29
CA GLN A 104 -18.58 2.28 -0.04
C GLN A 104 -17.15 2.82 -0.10
N PRO A 105 -16.78 3.57 -1.16
CA PRO A 105 -15.48 4.21 -1.26
C PRO A 105 -15.14 5.03 -0.02
N PHE A 106 -13.89 4.95 0.42
CA PHE A 106 -13.41 5.70 1.58
C PHE A 106 -12.03 6.30 1.30
N PHE A 107 -11.56 7.15 2.20
CA PHE A 107 -10.27 7.82 2.07
C PHE A 107 -9.26 7.27 3.08
N LEU A 108 -8.02 7.11 2.63
CA LEU A 108 -6.89 6.67 3.45
C LEU A 108 -5.75 7.68 3.30
N LEU A 109 -5.19 8.13 4.44
CA LEU A 109 -4.10 9.11 4.51
C LEU A 109 -2.78 8.45 4.91
#